data_AF-J0MXZ4-F1
#
_entry.id   AF-J0MXZ4-F1
#
_cell.length_a   1.000
_cell.length_b   1.000
_cell.length_c   1.000
_cell.angle_alpha   90.00
_cell.angle_beta   90.00
_cell.angle_gamma   90.00
#
_symmetry.space_group_name_H-M   'P 1'
#
loop_
_entity.id
_entity.type
_entity.pdbx_description
1 polymer ?
#
loop_
_entity_poly.entity_id
_entity_poly.type
_entity_poly.pdbx_seq_one_letter_code
_entity_poly.pdbx_strand_id
1 'polypeptide(L)'
;MKKWMAMIAAGLMAVSFAGCGAGDVGSAEYMASKAAASQAAASSSQASQSQAEVQYENSLKGLQQYMTAKGVAEGDPIAMEAGLIGAKEGVRYRGSYEGKENITLELYRYDPSDQNEAAQKVLADVKEKGTFTIMEKQVPATLNGDYLMVYTDTQTGDVHEKRAEEVKTIFLNFQK
;
A
#
# COMPACT_ATOMS: atom_id res chain seq x y z
N MET A 1 38.22 -15.42 28.02
CA MET A 1 38.55 -16.79 28.45
C MET A 1 37.44 -17.34 29.31
N LYS A 2 37.17 -18.66 29.18
CA LYS A 2 36.27 -19.53 29.95
C LYS A 2 34.76 -19.44 29.66
N LYS A 3 34.35 -20.37 28.79
CA LYS A 3 33.00 -20.86 28.49
C LYS A 3 32.48 -21.70 29.65
N TRP A 4 31.27 -21.47 30.16
CA TRP A 4 30.60 -22.37 31.10
C TRP A 4 29.18 -22.67 30.61
N MET A 5 28.74 -23.89 30.93
CA MET A 5 27.89 -24.78 30.15
C MET A 5 26.37 -24.57 30.29
N ALA A 6 25.68 -25.22 29.35
CA ALA A 6 24.26 -25.51 29.21
C ALA A 6 23.53 -26.00 30.48
N MET A 7 22.22 -25.73 30.52
CA MET A 7 21.22 -26.45 31.31
C MET A 7 19.96 -26.62 30.46
N ILE A 8 19.60 -27.89 30.21
CA ILE A 8 18.36 -28.34 29.58
C ILE A 8 17.31 -28.50 30.70
N ALA A 9 16.11 -27.97 30.50
CA ALA A 9 14.92 -28.38 31.24
C ALA A 9 13.73 -28.45 30.27
N ALA A 10 13.31 -29.67 29.96
CA ALA A 10 12.06 -29.97 29.27
C ALA A 10 10.88 -29.70 30.21
N GLY A 11 9.91 -28.90 29.75
CA GLY A 11 8.64 -28.65 30.42
C GLY A 11 7.50 -29.11 29.52
N LEU A 12 6.82 -30.18 29.95
CA LEU A 12 5.68 -30.83 29.32
C LEU A 12 4.42 -29.93 29.27
N MET A 13 3.68 -30.13 28.17
CA MET A 13 2.26 -29.88 27.88
C MET A 13 1.34 -29.23 28.92
N ALA A 14 0.50 -28.31 28.41
CA ALA A 14 -0.96 -28.38 28.61
C ALA A 14 -1.69 -27.75 27.41
N VAL A 15 -2.42 -28.58 26.66
CA VAL A 15 -3.46 -28.21 25.70
C VAL A 15 -4.77 -28.10 26.48
N SER A 16 -5.54 -27.04 26.25
CA SER A 16 -6.94 -26.98 26.67
C SER A 16 -7.79 -26.43 25.53
N PHE A 17 -8.44 -27.36 24.80
CA PHE A 17 -9.67 -27.11 24.07
C PHE A 17 -10.86 -27.33 25.01
N ALA A 18 -11.72 -26.32 25.11
CA ALA A 18 -13.10 -26.43 25.56
C ALA A 18 -13.93 -25.55 24.61
N GLY A 19 -15.07 -25.96 24.07
CA GLY A 19 -15.85 -27.16 24.31
C GLY A 19 -16.89 -27.36 23.20
N CYS A 20 -17.45 -28.57 23.23
CA CYS A 20 -18.47 -29.09 22.36
C CYS A 20 -19.82 -28.38 22.60
N GLY A 21 -20.53 -28.07 21.53
CA GLY A 21 -21.95 -27.73 21.55
C GLY A 21 -22.62 -28.41 20.37
N ALA A 22 -23.06 -29.65 20.56
CA ALA A 22 -23.96 -30.36 19.68
C ALA A 22 -25.34 -30.42 20.35
N GLY A 23 -26.39 -30.18 19.57
CA GLY A 23 -27.80 -30.20 19.97
C GLY A 23 -28.49 -28.91 19.53
N ASP A 24 -29.67 -28.88 18.96
CA ASP A 24 -30.61 -29.90 18.53
C ASP A 24 -31.54 -29.18 17.51
N VAL A 25 -32.24 -29.97 16.70
CA VAL A 25 -33.05 -29.55 15.56
C VAL A 25 -34.40 -28.96 15.97
N GLY A 26 -34.83 -27.91 15.27
CA GLY A 26 -36.23 -27.61 14.96
C GLY A 26 -37.22 -27.49 16.13
N SER A 27 -37.55 -26.25 16.51
CA SER A 27 -38.82 -25.96 17.20
C SER A 27 -39.40 -24.64 16.68
N ALA A 28 -40.66 -24.66 16.26
CA ALA A 28 -41.35 -23.60 15.51
C ALA A 28 -41.40 -22.20 16.17
N GLU A 29 -40.88 -22.04 17.39
CA GLU A 29 -40.73 -20.76 18.09
C GLU A 29 -39.65 -19.85 17.49
N TYR A 30 -38.66 -20.37 16.75
CA TYR A 30 -37.61 -19.56 16.11
C TYR A 30 -38.05 -18.87 14.80
N MET A 31 -39.17 -19.28 14.21
CA MET A 31 -39.75 -18.62 13.02
C MET A 31 -40.87 -17.62 13.36
N ALA A 32 -41.52 -17.74 14.53
CA ALA A 32 -42.56 -16.80 14.96
C ALA A 32 -42.01 -15.49 15.52
N SER A 33 -40.78 -15.49 16.05
CA SER A 33 -40.10 -14.32 16.61
C SER A 33 -39.46 -13.41 15.53
N LYS A 34 -39.43 -13.82 14.26
CA LYS A 34 -38.94 -13.01 13.12
C LYS A 34 -40.03 -12.24 12.35
N ALA A 35 -41.30 -12.39 12.72
CA ALA A 35 -42.44 -11.77 12.02
C ALA A 35 -43.17 -10.66 12.81
N ALA A 36 -42.81 -10.40 14.08
CA ALA A 36 -43.57 -9.50 14.96
C ALA A 36 -42.80 -8.29 15.52
N ALA A 37 -41.64 -7.92 14.97
CA ALA A 37 -40.86 -6.76 15.46
C ALA A 37 -40.51 -5.73 14.36
N SER A 38 -41.24 -5.74 13.25
CA SER A 38 -41.26 -4.64 12.29
C SER A 38 -42.28 -3.58 12.73
N GLN A 39 -41.88 -2.69 13.64
CA GLN A 39 -42.41 -1.35 13.93
C GLN A 39 -42.48 -1.05 15.44
N ALA A 40 -41.40 -0.45 15.98
CA ALA A 40 -41.48 0.66 16.92
C ALA A 40 -40.08 1.25 17.12
N ALA A 41 -39.98 2.57 16.98
CA ALA A 41 -38.77 3.36 17.06
C ALA A 41 -38.08 3.31 18.43
N ALA A 42 -36.74 3.41 18.45
CA ALA A 42 -36.02 4.48 19.15
C ALA A 42 -34.49 4.27 19.07
N SER A 43 -33.81 5.38 18.83
CA SER A 43 -32.37 5.57 18.71
C SER A 43 -31.50 4.72 19.63
N SER A 44 -30.54 4.01 19.04
CA SER A 44 -29.27 3.70 19.68
C SER A 44 -28.17 4.04 18.69
N SER A 45 -27.54 5.19 18.91
CA SER A 45 -26.28 5.60 18.30
C SER A 45 -25.24 4.51 18.48
N GLN A 46 -25.02 3.69 17.44
CA GLN A 46 -23.80 2.92 17.31
C GLN A 46 -22.68 3.92 17.06
N ALA A 47 -21.91 4.20 18.11
CA ALA A 47 -20.60 4.81 17.98
C ALA A 47 -19.74 3.87 17.13
N SER A 48 -19.66 4.15 15.82
CA SER A 48 -18.56 3.65 15.00
C SER A 48 -17.28 4.14 15.65
N GLN A 49 -16.52 3.22 16.23
CA GLN A 49 -15.13 3.48 16.61
C GLN A 49 -14.41 3.87 15.32
N SER A 50 -14.23 5.17 15.13
CA SER A 50 -13.46 5.74 14.04
C SER A 50 -12.02 5.35 14.34
N GLN A 51 -11.55 4.27 13.71
CA GLN A 51 -10.14 3.97 13.67
C GLN A 51 -9.48 5.20 13.04
N ALA A 52 -8.68 5.93 13.84
CA ALA A 52 -8.04 7.14 13.36
C ALA A 52 -7.26 6.80 12.09
N GLU A 53 -7.65 7.41 10.98
CA GLU A 53 -6.98 7.22 9.70
C GLU A 53 -5.55 7.73 9.86
N VAL A 54 -4.56 6.86 9.65
CA VAL A 54 -3.16 7.26 9.73
C VAL A 54 -2.92 8.27 8.61
N GLN A 55 -2.79 9.54 8.99
CA GLN A 55 -2.48 10.61 8.06
C GLN A 55 -0.97 10.66 7.85
N TYR A 56 -0.58 10.68 6.58
CA TYR A 56 0.81 10.84 6.16
C TYR A 56 1.03 12.30 5.79
N GLU A 57 2.23 12.82 6.06
CA GLU A 57 2.58 14.18 5.66
C GLU A 57 2.51 14.31 4.13
N ASN A 58 2.03 15.46 3.63
CA ASN A 58 2.12 15.81 2.20
C ASN A 58 3.57 16.20 1.83
N SER A 59 4.45 15.20 1.90
CA SER A 59 5.86 15.28 1.55
C SER A 59 6.31 14.02 0.82
N LEU A 60 7.45 14.06 0.11
CA LEU A 60 8.03 12.85 -0.48
C LEU A 60 8.32 11.81 0.61
N LYS A 61 8.70 12.24 1.82
CA LYS A 61 8.89 11.35 2.96
C LYS A 61 7.58 10.72 3.43
N GLY A 62 6.49 11.47 3.51
CA GLY A 62 5.18 10.93 3.84
C GLY A 62 4.67 9.95 2.79
N LEU A 63 4.89 10.22 1.50
CA LEU A 63 4.60 9.27 0.43
C LEU A 63 5.41 7.97 0.57
N GLN A 64 6.72 8.07 0.87
CA GLN A 64 7.55 6.88 1.12
C GLN A 64 7.04 6.05 2.30
N GLN A 65 6.67 6.70 3.40
CA GLN A 65 6.09 6.03 4.57
C GLN A 65 4.78 5.33 4.22
N TYR A 66 3.91 5.98 3.44
CA TYR A 66 2.66 5.42 2.98
C TYR A 66 2.88 4.19 2.09
N MET A 67 3.75 4.29 1.08
CA MET A 67 4.06 3.17 0.16
C MET A 67 4.70 1.98 0.90
N THR A 68 5.54 2.26 1.90
CA THR A 68 6.15 1.24 2.76
C THR A 68 5.10 0.57 3.65
N ALA A 69 4.21 1.35 4.28
CA ALA A 69 3.14 0.83 5.12
C ALA A 69 2.12 -0.02 4.34
N LYS A 70 1.99 0.21 3.03
CA LYS A 70 1.18 -0.58 2.10
C LYS A 70 1.92 -1.80 1.53
N GLY A 71 3.19 -2.01 1.88
CA GLY A 71 3.98 -3.16 1.45
C GLY A 71 4.31 -3.15 -0.04
N VAL A 72 4.44 -1.97 -0.65
CA VAL A 72 4.80 -1.81 -2.08
C VAL A 72 6.16 -1.15 -2.30
N ALA A 73 6.74 -0.58 -1.24
CA ALA A 73 8.11 -0.12 -1.18
C ALA A 73 8.86 -0.91 -0.09
N GLU A 74 10.01 -1.48 -0.42
CA GLU A 74 10.80 -2.31 0.47
C GLU A 74 12.28 -1.89 0.42
N GLY A 75 12.96 -2.03 1.56
CA GLY A 75 14.38 -1.67 1.70
C GLY A 75 14.60 -0.16 1.83
N ASP A 76 15.88 0.23 1.79
CA ASP A 76 16.29 1.62 1.92
C ASP A 76 16.15 2.37 0.58
N PRO A 77 15.56 3.58 0.58
CA PRO A 77 15.47 4.41 -0.62
C PRO A 77 16.85 4.86 -1.09
N ILE A 78 17.05 4.83 -2.40
CA ILE A 78 18.21 5.40 -3.07
C ILE A 78 17.82 6.77 -3.63
N ALA A 79 18.53 7.82 -3.23
CA ALA A 79 18.29 9.17 -3.76
C ALA A 79 18.53 9.22 -5.28
N MET A 80 17.65 9.93 -5.99
CA MET A 80 17.70 10.08 -7.45
C MET A 80 18.07 11.50 -7.85
N GLU A 81 18.79 11.63 -8.97
CA GLU A 81 19.02 12.91 -9.64
C GLU A 81 17.73 13.36 -10.36
N ALA A 82 16.82 13.96 -9.59
CA ALA A 82 15.48 14.33 -10.02
C ALA A 82 15.44 15.50 -11.03
N GLY A 83 16.53 16.28 -11.09
CA GLY A 83 16.62 17.46 -11.96
C GLY A 83 16.49 17.15 -13.45
N LEU A 84 16.84 15.93 -13.89
CA LEU A 84 16.71 15.50 -15.30
C LEU A 84 15.26 15.50 -15.80
N ILE A 85 14.28 15.33 -14.91
CA ILE A 85 12.85 15.37 -15.22
C ILE A 85 12.15 16.59 -14.64
N GLY A 86 12.94 17.56 -14.14
CA GLY A 86 12.44 18.78 -13.49
C GLY A 86 11.76 18.55 -12.14
N ALA A 87 11.94 17.39 -11.51
CA ALA A 87 11.42 17.14 -10.17
C ALA A 87 12.35 17.74 -9.10
N LYS A 88 11.78 18.15 -7.97
CA LYS A 88 12.50 18.73 -6.82
C LYS A 88 13.32 17.70 -6.08
N GLU A 89 12.74 16.52 -5.89
CA GLU A 89 13.33 15.41 -5.16
C GLU A 89 12.78 14.08 -5.70
N GLY A 90 13.56 13.01 -5.56
CA GLY A 90 13.15 11.68 -5.97
C GLY A 90 13.92 10.57 -5.28
N VAL A 91 13.28 9.41 -5.16
CA VAL A 91 13.87 8.19 -4.59
C VAL A 91 13.53 6.98 -5.44
N ARG A 92 14.39 5.97 -5.37
CA ARG A 92 14.20 4.66 -6.00
C ARG A 92 14.25 3.56 -4.94
N TYR A 93 13.35 2.59 -5.08
CA TYR A 93 13.36 1.31 -4.39
C TYR A 93 13.62 0.18 -5.40
N ARG A 94 14.33 -0.85 -4.95
CA ARG A 94 14.46 -2.13 -5.66
C ARG A 94 13.84 -3.21 -4.80
N GLY A 95 12.95 -3.99 -5.39
CA GLY A 95 12.18 -5.00 -4.67
C GLY A 95 12.14 -6.32 -5.39
N SER A 96 11.66 -7.33 -4.68
CA SER A 96 11.34 -8.62 -5.26
C SER A 96 9.85 -8.88 -5.27
N TYR A 97 9.36 -9.50 -6.34
CA TYR A 97 8.00 -10.02 -6.42
C TYR A 97 8.03 -11.42 -7.05
N GLU A 98 7.23 -12.34 -6.52
CA GLU A 98 7.28 -13.77 -6.89
C GLU A 98 8.70 -14.38 -6.77
N GLY A 99 9.45 -13.95 -5.75
CA GLY A 99 10.79 -14.48 -5.44
C GLY A 99 11.91 -14.05 -6.38
N LYS A 100 11.70 -13.03 -7.23
CA LYS A 100 12.72 -12.50 -8.16
C LYS A 100 12.94 -11.01 -7.90
N GLU A 101 14.17 -10.52 -8.05
CA GLU A 101 14.49 -9.08 -8.02
C GLU A 101 14.07 -8.40 -9.34
N ASN A 102 12.76 -8.19 -9.51
CA ASN A 102 12.16 -7.71 -10.76
C ASN A 102 11.53 -6.32 -10.65
N ILE A 103 11.41 -5.76 -9.45
CA ILE A 103 10.67 -4.51 -9.21
C ILE A 103 11.62 -3.32 -9.09
N THR A 104 11.31 -2.25 -9.83
CA THR A 104 11.83 -0.90 -9.59
C THR A 104 10.65 0.04 -9.36
N LEU A 105 10.63 0.71 -8.21
CA LEU A 105 9.67 1.75 -7.87
C LEU A 105 10.42 3.07 -7.69
N GLU A 106 10.09 4.06 -8.50
CA GLU A 106 10.62 5.42 -8.37
C GLU A 106 9.50 6.38 -8.00
N LEU A 107 9.76 7.26 -7.04
CA LEU A 107 8.84 8.26 -6.53
C LEU A 107 9.48 9.63 -6.62
N TYR A 108 8.79 10.58 -7.22
CA TYR A 108 9.25 11.94 -7.43
C TYR A 108 8.24 12.95 -6.91
N ARG A 109 8.74 14.09 -6.46
CA ARG A 109 7.92 15.26 -6.10
C ARG A 109 8.34 16.46 -6.93
N TYR A 110 7.37 17.14 -7.52
CA TYR A 110 7.53 18.41 -8.21
C TYR A 110 7.27 19.58 -7.26
N ASP A 111 7.89 20.72 -7.54
CA ASP A 111 7.52 21.98 -6.89
C ASP A 111 6.47 22.69 -7.75
N PRO A 112 5.21 22.85 -7.31
CA PRO A 112 4.20 23.56 -8.09
C PRO A 112 4.52 25.06 -8.25
N SER A 113 5.40 25.61 -7.40
CA SER A 113 5.78 27.03 -7.46
C SER A 113 6.98 27.30 -8.37
N ASP A 114 7.71 26.25 -8.79
CA ASP A 114 8.94 26.35 -9.57
C ASP A 114 9.07 25.19 -10.56
N GLN A 115 8.36 25.30 -11.69
CA GLN A 115 8.37 24.32 -12.76
C GLN A 115 9.17 24.82 -13.96
N ASN A 116 10.35 24.25 -14.15
CA ASN A 116 11.17 24.46 -15.34
C ASN A 116 10.55 23.78 -16.59
N GLU A 117 11.13 24.04 -17.77
CA GLU A 117 10.64 23.48 -19.04
C GLU A 117 10.58 21.95 -19.04
N ALA A 118 11.56 21.28 -18.40
CA ALA A 118 11.58 19.83 -18.27
C ALA A 118 10.40 19.31 -17.44
N ALA A 119 10.11 19.94 -16.31
CA ALA A 119 8.98 19.61 -15.45
C ALA A 119 7.66 19.76 -16.20
N GLN A 120 7.45 20.92 -16.86
CA GLN A 120 6.23 21.19 -17.61
C GLN A 120 6.01 20.16 -18.72
N LYS A 121 7.08 19.82 -19.46
CA LYS A 121 7.02 18.80 -20.51
C LYS A 121 6.67 17.43 -19.95
N VAL A 122 7.36 16.97 -18.91
CA VAL A 122 7.11 15.65 -18.31
C VAL A 122 5.69 15.56 -17.75
N LEU A 123 5.25 16.56 -16.99
CA LEU A 123 3.90 16.59 -16.43
C LEU A 123 2.82 16.60 -17.51
N ALA A 124 3.02 17.38 -18.59
CA ALA A 124 2.11 17.40 -19.73
C ALA A 124 2.07 16.03 -20.45
N ASP A 125 3.23 15.45 -20.78
CA ASP A 125 3.32 14.17 -21.49
C ASP A 125 2.70 13.03 -20.67
N VAL A 126 2.94 12.97 -19.36
CA VAL A 126 2.34 11.93 -18.52
C VAL A 126 0.83 12.12 -18.37
N LYS A 127 0.36 13.37 -18.25
CA LYS A 127 -1.08 13.66 -18.19
C LYS A 127 -1.81 13.28 -19.47
N GLU A 128 -1.19 13.49 -20.63
CA GLU A 128 -1.79 13.22 -21.93
C GLU A 128 -1.67 11.73 -22.32
N LYS A 129 -0.50 11.12 -22.11
CA LYS A 129 -0.12 9.83 -22.69
C LYS A 129 0.14 8.73 -21.65
N GLY A 130 0.24 9.08 -20.37
CA GLY A 130 0.68 8.16 -19.32
C GLY A 130 2.18 7.83 -19.37
N THR A 131 2.96 8.57 -20.17
CA THR A 131 4.39 8.33 -20.38
C THR A 131 5.14 9.65 -20.56
N PHE A 132 6.43 9.69 -20.24
CA PHE A 132 7.33 10.78 -20.66
C PHE A 132 8.58 10.22 -21.36
N THR A 133 9.31 11.08 -22.07
CA THR A 133 10.55 10.69 -22.74
C THR A 133 11.76 11.21 -21.99
N ILE A 134 12.70 10.34 -21.66
CA ILE A 134 14.02 10.68 -21.12
C ILE A 134 15.09 9.87 -21.84
N MET A 135 16.16 10.52 -22.31
CA MET A 135 17.23 9.88 -23.09
C MET A 135 16.69 8.98 -24.22
N GLU A 136 15.75 9.52 -25.01
CA GLU A 136 15.10 8.83 -26.14
C GLU A 136 14.27 7.59 -25.77
N LYS A 137 14.09 7.30 -24.48
CA LYS A 137 13.26 6.20 -23.99
C LYS A 137 11.94 6.73 -23.46
N GLN A 138 10.86 6.07 -23.85
CA GLN A 138 9.54 6.29 -23.30
C GLN A 138 9.41 5.54 -21.97
N VAL A 139 9.07 6.27 -20.91
CA VAL A 139 8.94 5.75 -19.55
C VAL A 139 7.47 5.90 -19.12
N PRO A 140 6.77 4.79 -18.78
CA PRO A 140 5.43 4.86 -18.24
C PRO A 140 5.45 5.44 -16.82
N ALA A 141 4.50 6.32 -16.54
CA ALA A 141 4.42 7.00 -15.26
C ALA A 141 2.97 7.31 -14.87
N THR A 142 2.74 7.44 -13.57
CA THR A 142 1.45 7.82 -13.01
C THR A 142 1.59 9.11 -12.21
N LEU A 143 0.68 10.07 -12.43
CA LEU A 143 0.63 11.32 -11.68
C LEU A 143 -0.39 11.23 -10.54
N ASN A 144 -0.05 11.83 -9.40
CA ASN A 144 -0.97 12.09 -8.30
C ASN A 144 -0.72 13.49 -7.73
N GLY A 145 -1.24 14.54 -8.39
CA GLY A 145 -0.94 15.94 -8.03
C GLY A 145 0.53 16.26 -8.32
N ASP A 146 1.25 16.75 -7.32
CA ASP A 146 2.67 17.10 -7.44
C ASP A 146 3.60 15.87 -7.37
N TYR A 147 3.04 14.66 -7.29
CA TYR A 147 3.80 13.41 -7.24
C TYR A 147 3.75 12.66 -8.56
N LEU A 148 4.87 12.03 -8.90
CA LEU A 148 4.99 11.13 -10.03
C LEU A 148 5.57 9.79 -9.58
N MET A 149 4.99 8.70 -10.05
CA MET A 149 5.47 7.34 -9.84
C MET A 149 5.90 6.71 -11.15
N VAL A 150 7.07 6.08 -11.17
CA VAL A 150 7.47 5.10 -12.19
C VAL A 150 7.50 3.74 -11.51
N TYR A 151 6.73 2.78 -12.03
CA TYR A 151 6.75 1.40 -11.57
C TYR A 151 7.16 0.52 -12.75
N THR A 152 8.20 -0.28 -12.57
CA THR A 152 8.67 -1.24 -13.55
C THR A 152 8.74 -2.62 -12.93
N ASP A 153 8.08 -3.57 -13.57
CA ASP A 153 8.26 -5.00 -13.35
C ASP A 153 8.91 -5.59 -14.61
N THR A 154 10.03 -6.28 -14.46
CA THR A 154 10.72 -6.94 -15.59
C THR A 154 10.10 -8.28 -15.98
N GLN A 155 9.14 -8.78 -15.21
CA GLN A 155 8.34 -9.97 -15.50
C GLN A 155 6.97 -9.57 -16.07
N THR A 156 6.33 -10.49 -16.78
CA THR A 156 5.02 -10.30 -17.42
C THR A 156 4.03 -11.39 -16.99
N GLY A 157 2.75 -11.18 -17.28
CA GLY A 157 1.66 -12.10 -16.99
C GLY A 157 0.74 -11.60 -15.87
N ASP A 158 -0.44 -12.22 -15.76
CA ASP A 158 -1.58 -11.74 -14.96
C ASP A 158 -1.24 -11.37 -13.51
N VAL A 159 -0.35 -12.12 -12.87
CA VAL A 159 0.05 -11.89 -11.46
C VAL A 159 0.87 -10.61 -11.32
N HIS A 160 1.74 -10.33 -12.29
CA HIS A 160 2.58 -9.12 -12.35
C HIS A 160 1.76 -7.90 -12.76
N GLU A 161 0.85 -8.06 -13.72
CA GLU A 161 -0.05 -6.98 -14.16
C GLU A 161 -1.01 -6.54 -13.05
N LYS A 162 -1.59 -7.50 -12.30
CA LYS A 162 -2.43 -7.20 -11.13
C LYS A 162 -1.66 -6.47 -10.05
N ARG A 163 -0.41 -6.86 -9.81
CA ARG A 163 0.46 -6.16 -8.85
C ARG A 163 0.77 -4.74 -9.30
N ALA A 164 1.04 -4.52 -10.59
CA ALA A 164 1.26 -3.18 -11.12
C ALA A 164 0.04 -2.27 -10.92
N GLU A 165 -1.17 -2.75 -11.20
CA GLU A 165 -2.41 -1.99 -10.98
C GLU A 165 -2.71 -1.78 -9.48
N GLU A 166 -2.38 -2.74 -8.62
CA GLU A 166 -2.46 -2.58 -7.16
C GLU A 166 -1.55 -1.45 -6.67
N VAL A 167 -0.27 -1.46 -7.07
CA VAL A 167 0.72 -0.44 -6.69
C VAL A 167 0.30 0.94 -7.18
N LYS A 168 -0.19 1.03 -8.41
CA LYS A 168 -0.75 2.27 -8.99
C LYS A 168 -1.96 2.77 -8.21
N THR A 169 -2.89 1.88 -7.86
CA THR A 169 -4.07 2.23 -7.05
C THR A 169 -3.66 2.73 -5.67
N ILE A 170 -2.70 2.05 -5.03
CA ILE A 170 -2.14 2.49 -3.75
C ILE A 170 -1.57 3.90 -3.89
N PHE A 171 -0.70 4.15 -4.87
CA PHE A 171 -0.10 5.45 -5.12
C PHE A 171 -1.13 6.57 -5.35
N LEU A 172 -2.18 6.29 -6.14
CA LEU A 172 -3.27 7.25 -6.40
C LEU A 172 -4.10 7.57 -5.14
N ASN A 173 -4.17 6.64 -4.18
CA ASN A 173 -4.88 6.83 -2.91
C ASN A 173 -4.05 7.57 -1.85
N PHE A 174 -2.81 7.96 -2.13
CA PHE A 174 -2.04 8.83 -1.24
C PHE A 174 -2.75 10.19 -1.13
N GLN A 175 -3.25 10.48 0.08
CA GLN A 175 -3.93 11.74 0.41
C GLN A 175 -2.90 12.86 0.57
N LYS A 176 -3.26 14.07 0.13
CA LYS A 176 -2.40 15.25 0.04
C LYS A 176 -2.95 16.39 0.89
#